data_AF-A0A2V7CPB3-F1
#
_entry.id   AF-A0A2V7CPB3-F1
#
_cell.length_a   1.000
_cell.length_b   1.000
_cell.length_c   1.000
_cell.angle_alpha   90.00
_cell.angle_beta   90.00
_cell.angle_gamma   90.00
#
_symmetry.space_group_name_H-M   'P 1'
#
loop_
_entity.id
_entity.type
_entity.pdbx_description
1 polymer ?
#
loop_
_entity_poly.entity_id
_entity_poly.type
_entity_poly.pdbx_seq_one_letter_code
_entity_poly.pdbx_strand_id
1 'polypeptide(L)'
;MTKRTERAERTQGKNGTGPEPAHLVEPMLAGMSSTRQHLLAWVHAQGLAALDALFREEAVTLAGPKGRHQTPRTHHHWGTTATELTFGGRRVQVPRPRVRRTSGGEATLPSVARFRERDPLTARMMQQLLAGVSTRQYDASLEARPSGRRTCGSSKSAVSRSVVRRTRQRLREQLTRRLEGLEVVALFLDGVVVAQQTVIVVLGVTRDGTKVPLGLRLGSTENAVVCTDLLQDLLARGLTLAGRVLCVIDGGKGLRKALGDVFGDAAMIQRCQLHKGRNLDALVPKTRQVYVRAALRRAYQAASVPAARRQLTALATWLERNGQADAAASVREGLEETLTVLKLGLPPALRRFFATTNCIENLIGTLRHVTRNIKRWRDGDMRRRWLGLGLLRAAERFRRIKRHGELGTLVTALGAGMAEERAA
;
A
#
# COMPACT_ATOMS: atom_id res chain seq x y z
N MET A 1 79.48 38.22 35.72
CA MET A 1 79.87 36.97 35.03
C MET A 1 78.66 36.05 34.95
N THR A 2 77.84 36.29 33.93
CA THR A 2 76.61 35.58 33.57
C THR A 2 76.98 34.45 32.60
N LYS A 3 76.73 33.20 32.98
CA LYS A 3 76.97 32.04 32.08
C LYS A 3 75.77 31.86 31.15
N ARG A 4 76.11 31.83 29.86
CA ARG A 4 75.28 31.66 28.67
C ARG A 4 74.48 30.35 28.70
N THR A 5 73.24 30.49 28.27
CA THR A 5 72.27 29.47 27.85
C THR A 5 72.75 28.68 26.62
N GLU A 6 72.73 27.35 26.71
CA GLU A 6 72.63 26.48 25.53
C GLU A 6 71.22 25.88 25.45
N ARG A 7 70.62 26.05 24.29
CA ARG A 7 69.24 25.80 23.93
C ARG A 7 69.17 24.39 23.34
N ALA A 8 68.64 23.42 24.08
CA ALA A 8 68.34 22.12 23.54
C ALA A 8 67.15 22.21 22.56
N GLU A 9 67.42 21.96 21.28
CA GLU A 9 66.42 21.85 20.23
C GLU A 9 65.46 20.69 20.53
N ARG A 10 64.22 21.01 20.93
CA ARG A 10 63.11 20.06 20.87
C ARG A 10 62.77 19.84 19.41
N THR A 11 63.14 18.68 18.89
CA THR A 11 62.65 18.19 17.60
C THR A 11 61.13 18.02 17.71
N GLN A 12 60.38 18.94 17.10
CA GLN A 12 58.95 18.76 16.85
C GLN A 12 58.81 17.53 15.94
N GLY A 13 58.34 16.42 16.50
CA GLY A 13 57.85 15.30 15.71
C GLY A 13 56.80 15.84 14.75
N LYS A 14 57.09 15.76 13.45
CA LYS A 14 56.07 15.89 12.41
C LYS A 14 54.95 14.93 12.80
N ASN A 15 53.81 15.48 13.22
CA ASN A 15 52.56 14.73 13.23
C ASN A 15 52.32 14.32 11.78
N GLY A 16 52.78 13.11 11.46
CA GLY A 16 52.43 12.44 10.23
C GLY A 16 50.92 12.37 10.22
N THR A 17 50.31 13.14 9.33
CA THR A 17 49.00 12.83 8.79
C THR A 17 49.14 11.43 8.18
N GLY A 18 48.89 10.41 8.99
CA GLY A 18 48.70 9.05 8.49
C GLY A 18 47.67 9.10 7.37
N PRO A 19 47.81 8.27 6.33
CA PRO A 19 46.89 8.31 5.20
C PRO A 19 45.47 8.26 5.74
N GLU A 20 44.65 9.27 5.40
CA GLU A 20 43.28 9.32 5.90
C GLU A 20 42.62 7.97 5.65
N PRO A 21 41.78 7.45 6.57
CA PRO A 21 41.11 6.16 6.43
C PRO A 21 40.42 5.96 5.07
N ALA A 22 40.08 7.06 4.38
CA ALA A 22 39.63 7.09 2.99
C ALA A 22 40.53 6.30 2.01
N HIS A 23 41.86 6.31 2.19
CA HIS A 23 42.81 5.64 1.29
C HIS A 23 42.77 4.10 1.38
N LEU A 24 42.31 3.55 2.50
CA LEU A 24 42.12 2.09 2.67
C LEU A 24 40.71 1.65 2.31
N VAL A 25 39.72 2.53 2.47
CA VAL A 25 38.31 2.22 2.18
C VAL A 25 38.03 2.22 0.68
N GLU A 26 38.64 3.12 -0.10
CA GLU A 26 38.36 3.22 -1.55
C GLU A 26 38.72 1.95 -2.34
N PRO A 27 39.90 1.32 -2.16
CA PRO A 27 40.22 0.05 -2.80
C PRO A 27 39.29 -1.10 -2.38
N MET A 28 38.82 -1.11 -1.13
CA MET A 28 37.87 -2.10 -0.64
C MET A 28 36.50 -1.93 -1.31
N LEU A 29 35.98 -0.71 -1.41
CA LEU A 29 34.72 -0.40 -2.10
C LEU A 29 34.80 -0.71 -3.60
N ALA A 30 35.92 -0.39 -4.25
CA ALA A 30 36.19 -0.75 -5.63
C ALA A 30 36.25 -2.28 -5.83
N GLY A 31 36.93 -2.99 -4.92
CA GLY A 31 36.99 -4.45 -4.88
C GLY A 31 35.62 -5.11 -4.70
N MET A 32 34.78 -4.59 -3.82
CA MET A 32 33.41 -5.08 -3.62
C MET A 32 32.55 -4.90 -4.89
N SER A 33 32.67 -3.75 -5.54
CA SER A 33 31.89 -3.41 -6.74
C SER A 33 32.31 -4.25 -7.95
N SER A 34 33.63 -4.41 -8.17
CA SER A 34 34.16 -5.25 -9.26
C SER A 34 33.86 -6.73 -9.03
N THR A 35 33.99 -7.23 -7.80
CA THR A 35 33.65 -8.61 -7.44
C THR A 35 32.19 -8.91 -7.74
N ARG A 36 31.28 -8.00 -7.37
CA ARG A 36 29.85 -8.15 -7.68
C ARG A 36 29.60 -8.26 -9.18
N GLN A 37 30.21 -7.39 -9.99
CA GLN A 37 30.02 -7.40 -11.44
C GLN A 37 30.57 -8.68 -12.08
N HIS A 38 31.79 -9.09 -11.72
CA HIS A 38 32.42 -10.30 -12.24
C HIS A 38 31.65 -11.56 -11.83
N LEU A 39 31.25 -11.67 -10.57
CA LEU A 39 30.47 -12.81 -10.09
C LEU A 39 29.13 -12.90 -10.83
N LEU A 40 28.43 -11.78 -10.99
CA LEU A 40 27.15 -11.76 -11.70
C LEU A 40 27.32 -12.18 -13.18
N ALA A 41 28.35 -11.66 -13.86
CA ALA A 41 28.66 -12.04 -15.23
C ALA A 41 28.97 -13.55 -15.35
N TRP A 42 29.75 -14.10 -14.41
CA TRP A 42 30.06 -15.53 -14.36
C TRP A 42 28.80 -16.38 -14.14
N VAL A 43 27.94 -16.01 -13.18
CA VAL A 43 26.67 -16.69 -12.93
C VAL A 43 25.78 -16.68 -14.17
N HIS A 44 25.69 -15.55 -14.88
CA HIS A 44 24.94 -15.46 -16.13
C HIS A 44 25.50 -16.40 -17.20
N ALA A 45 26.82 -16.46 -17.36
CA ALA A 45 27.47 -17.33 -18.34
C ALA A 45 27.21 -18.81 -18.04
N GLN A 46 27.39 -19.24 -16.80
CA GLN A 46 27.15 -20.63 -16.39
C GLN A 46 25.68 -21.02 -16.55
N GLY A 47 24.74 -20.16 -16.11
CA GLY A 47 23.31 -20.44 -16.26
C GLY A 47 22.87 -20.55 -17.72
N LEU A 48 23.41 -19.71 -18.61
CA LEU A 48 23.11 -19.76 -20.04
C LEU A 48 23.73 -21.00 -20.71
N ALA A 49 24.93 -21.43 -20.30
CA ALA A 49 25.54 -22.66 -20.79
C ALA A 49 24.75 -23.91 -20.35
N ALA A 50 24.29 -23.94 -19.09
CA ALA A 50 23.44 -25.01 -18.59
C ALA A 50 22.09 -25.10 -19.33
N LEU A 51 21.47 -23.95 -19.65
CA LEU A 51 20.24 -23.92 -20.45
C LEU A 51 20.46 -24.43 -21.88
N ASP A 52 21.57 -24.06 -22.51
CA ASP A 52 21.94 -24.53 -23.85
C ASP A 52 22.18 -26.05 -23.88
N ALA A 53 22.87 -26.59 -22.86
CA ALA A 53 23.05 -28.03 -22.69
C ALA A 53 21.70 -28.75 -22.51
N LEU A 54 20.85 -28.25 -21.60
CA LEU A 54 19.51 -28.79 -21.36
C LEU A 54 18.66 -28.82 -22.64
N PHE A 55 18.63 -27.72 -23.40
CA PHE A 55 17.85 -27.67 -24.64
C PHE A 55 18.36 -28.64 -25.72
N ARG A 56 19.68 -28.87 -25.79
CA ARG A 56 20.25 -29.88 -26.69
C ARG A 56 19.89 -31.30 -26.24
N GLU A 57 19.97 -31.58 -24.95
CA GLU A 57 19.60 -32.87 -24.39
C GLU A 57 18.10 -33.19 -24.62
N GLU A 58 17.22 -32.22 -24.39
CA GLU A 58 15.78 -32.38 -24.69
C GLU A 58 15.53 -32.59 -26.20
N ALA A 59 16.25 -31.88 -27.07
CA ALA A 59 16.13 -32.07 -28.50
C ALA A 59 16.59 -33.47 -28.95
N VAL A 60 17.67 -33.98 -28.36
CA VAL A 60 18.16 -35.35 -28.59
C VAL A 60 17.18 -36.39 -28.04
N THR A 61 16.59 -36.13 -26.87
CA THR A 61 15.57 -37.00 -26.28
C THR A 61 14.33 -37.12 -27.18
N LEU A 62 13.93 -36.02 -27.83
CA LEU A 62 12.75 -35.99 -28.71
C LEU A 62 13.01 -36.54 -30.12
N ALA A 63 14.15 -36.18 -30.73
CA ALA A 63 14.42 -36.43 -32.14
C ALA A 63 15.58 -37.42 -32.39
N GLY A 64 16.17 -37.98 -31.34
CA GLY A 64 17.38 -38.79 -31.40
C GLY A 64 18.67 -37.97 -31.58
N PRO A 65 19.85 -38.63 -31.56
CA PRO A 65 21.13 -37.99 -31.83
C PRO A 65 21.17 -37.39 -33.24
N LYS A 66 21.68 -36.17 -33.33
CA LYS A 66 21.75 -35.43 -34.60
C LYS A 66 22.64 -36.17 -35.60
N GLY A 67 22.19 -36.24 -36.86
CA GLY A 67 22.94 -36.86 -37.95
C GLY A 67 22.91 -38.39 -38.00
N ARG A 68 22.14 -39.03 -37.11
CA ARG A 68 21.91 -40.48 -37.16
C ARG A 68 20.48 -40.78 -37.55
N HIS A 69 20.29 -41.73 -38.46
CA HIS A 69 18.96 -42.24 -38.81
C HIS A 69 18.47 -43.18 -37.71
N GLN A 70 17.24 -42.96 -37.23
CA GLN A 70 16.54 -43.83 -36.29
C GLN A 70 15.13 -44.12 -36.81
N THR A 71 14.69 -45.37 -36.62
CA THR A 71 13.39 -45.88 -37.04
C THR A 71 12.77 -46.67 -35.88
N PRO A 72 11.50 -46.42 -35.49
CA PRO A 72 10.63 -45.32 -35.94
C PRO A 72 10.98 -43.99 -35.25
N ARG A 73 10.90 -42.87 -36.00
CA ARG A 73 11.12 -41.50 -35.47
C ARG A 73 9.82 -40.72 -35.38
N THR A 74 9.64 -40.01 -34.28
CA THR A 74 8.50 -39.11 -34.05
C THR A 74 8.83 -37.65 -34.34
N HIS A 75 10.12 -37.27 -34.26
CA HIS A 75 10.60 -35.92 -34.51
C HIS A 75 11.90 -35.91 -35.33
N HIS A 76 12.22 -34.75 -35.91
CA HIS A 76 13.49 -34.49 -36.59
C HIS A 76 14.08 -33.12 -36.18
N HIS A 77 15.41 -33.00 -36.21
CA HIS A 77 16.12 -31.74 -35.99
C HIS A 77 15.87 -30.77 -37.15
N TRP A 78 15.66 -29.48 -36.86
CA TRP A 78 15.30 -28.46 -37.85
C TRP A 78 16.02 -27.12 -37.63
N GLY A 79 17.29 -27.19 -37.18
CA GLY A 79 18.14 -26.02 -36.95
C GLY A 79 17.94 -25.38 -35.57
N THR A 80 18.15 -24.07 -35.47
CA THR A 80 18.16 -23.31 -34.21
C THR A 80 17.25 -22.09 -34.33
N THR A 81 16.58 -21.69 -33.25
CA THR A 81 15.83 -20.43 -33.16
C THR A 81 16.08 -19.77 -31.81
N ALA A 82 15.84 -18.47 -31.70
CA ALA A 82 15.78 -17.80 -30.41
C ALA A 82 14.45 -18.10 -29.70
N THR A 83 14.50 -18.24 -28.38
CA THR A 83 13.33 -18.16 -27.48
C THR A 83 13.58 -17.09 -26.44
N GLU A 84 12.51 -16.49 -25.92
CA GLU A 84 12.60 -15.49 -24.86
C GLU A 84 12.32 -16.12 -23.51
N LEU A 85 13.27 -15.97 -22.58
CA LEU A 85 13.14 -16.44 -21.20
C LEU A 85 13.20 -15.25 -20.26
N THR A 86 12.48 -15.32 -19.15
CA THR A 86 12.51 -14.26 -18.13
C THR A 86 13.76 -14.42 -17.28
N PHE A 87 14.52 -13.33 -17.15
CA PHE A 87 15.75 -13.28 -16.39
C PHE A 87 15.92 -11.88 -15.76
N GLY A 88 16.14 -11.80 -14.46
CA GLY A 88 16.44 -10.54 -13.77
C GLY A 88 15.40 -9.42 -13.98
N GLY A 89 14.11 -9.75 -14.16
CA GLY A 89 13.05 -8.76 -14.40
C GLY A 89 12.97 -8.24 -15.84
N ARG A 90 13.61 -8.90 -16.80
CA ARG A 90 13.49 -8.64 -18.25
C ARG A 90 13.39 -9.96 -19.01
N ARG A 91 13.13 -9.90 -20.32
CA ARG A 91 13.26 -11.08 -21.19
C ARG A 91 14.63 -11.06 -21.85
N VAL A 92 15.26 -12.22 -21.95
CA VAL A 92 16.55 -12.44 -22.62
C VAL A 92 16.32 -13.43 -23.75
N GLN A 93 16.87 -13.13 -24.93
CA GLN A 93 16.84 -14.04 -26.07
C GLN A 93 17.94 -15.10 -25.92
N VAL A 94 17.54 -16.36 -25.87
CA VAL A 94 18.41 -17.52 -25.74
C VAL A 94 18.21 -18.43 -26.95
N PRO A 95 19.27 -18.87 -27.65
CA PRO A 95 19.14 -19.83 -28.73
C PRO A 95 18.68 -21.18 -28.18
N ARG A 96 17.85 -21.87 -28.94
CA ARG A 96 17.44 -23.25 -28.68
C ARG A 96 17.41 -24.05 -29.98
N PRO A 97 17.67 -25.37 -29.94
CA PRO A 97 17.39 -26.24 -31.06
C PRO A 97 15.89 -26.24 -31.42
N ARG A 98 15.62 -26.49 -32.70
CA ARG A 98 14.27 -26.72 -33.24
C ARG A 98 14.11 -28.21 -33.51
N VAL A 99 13.01 -28.76 -33.02
CA VAL A 99 12.57 -30.12 -33.35
C VAL A 99 11.19 -30.04 -33.97
N ARG A 100 10.97 -30.79 -35.06
CA ARG A 100 9.69 -30.83 -35.78
C ARG A 100 9.14 -32.24 -35.76
N ARG A 101 7.82 -32.35 -35.62
CA ARG A 101 7.13 -33.65 -35.68
C ARG A 101 7.17 -34.18 -37.10
N THR A 102 7.22 -35.50 -37.25
CA THR A 102 7.07 -36.14 -38.57
C THR A 102 5.68 -35.90 -39.17
N SER A 103 4.66 -35.76 -38.33
CA SER A 103 3.30 -35.36 -38.74
C SER A 103 3.16 -33.86 -39.07
N GLY A 104 4.23 -33.07 -38.96
CA GLY A 104 4.23 -31.64 -39.24
C GLY A 104 4.17 -30.75 -37.99
N GLY A 105 4.68 -29.53 -38.12
CA GLY A 105 4.74 -28.54 -37.04
C GLY A 105 5.99 -28.63 -36.16
N GLU A 106 6.34 -27.51 -35.53
CA GLU A 106 7.45 -27.43 -34.58
C GLU A 106 7.00 -27.85 -33.18
N ALA A 107 7.71 -28.79 -32.56
CA ALA A 107 7.49 -29.16 -31.18
C ALA A 107 8.20 -28.17 -30.25
N THR A 108 7.51 -27.78 -29.17
CA THR A 108 8.11 -26.96 -28.12
C THR A 108 8.87 -27.86 -27.16
N LEU A 109 10.11 -27.50 -26.85
CA LEU A 109 10.91 -28.21 -25.86
C LEU A 109 10.24 -28.12 -24.47
N PRO A 110 10.20 -29.21 -23.67
CA PRO A 110 9.49 -29.24 -22.38
C PRO A 110 9.90 -28.12 -21.42
N SER A 111 11.20 -27.89 -21.25
CA SER A 111 11.72 -26.82 -20.40
C SER A 111 11.27 -25.43 -20.87
N VAL A 112 11.25 -25.17 -22.19
CA VAL A 112 10.80 -23.89 -22.77
C VAL A 112 9.33 -23.64 -22.46
N ALA A 113 8.48 -24.68 -22.54
CA ALA A 113 7.08 -24.58 -22.15
C ALA A 113 6.95 -24.22 -20.65
N ARG A 114 7.67 -24.94 -19.77
CA ARG A 114 7.66 -24.70 -18.31
C ARG A 114 8.12 -23.29 -17.94
N PHE A 115 9.15 -22.76 -18.59
CA PHE A 115 9.62 -21.37 -18.36
C PHE A 115 8.59 -20.32 -18.79
N ARG A 116 7.82 -20.59 -19.85
CA ARG A 116 6.75 -19.69 -20.31
C ARG A 116 5.54 -19.71 -19.37
N GLU A 117 5.18 -20.87 -18.86
CA GLU A 117 4.08 -21.04 -17.90
C GLU A 117 4.37 -20.34 -16.56
N ARG A 118 5.60 -20.44 -16.05
CA ARG A 118 5.99 -19.89 -14.74
C ARG A 118 6.64 -18.50 -14.83
N ASP A 119 6.23 -17.66 -15.77
CA ASP A 119 6.87 -16.35 -16.02
C ASP A 119 6.72 -15.35 -14.84
N PRO A 120 7.78 -15.07 -14.07
CA PRO A 120 7.71 -14.18 -12.90
C PRO A 120 7.80 -12.70 -13.29
N LEU A 121 8.00 -12.37 -14.57
CA LEU A 121 8.34 -11.01 -15.04
C LEU A 121 7.33 -9.98 -14.56
N THR A 122 6.05 -10.28 -14.72
CA THR A 122 4.99 -9.35 -14.34
C THR A 122 4.94 -9.15 -12.82
N ALA A 123 5.23 -10.18 -12.02
CA ALA A 123 5.25 -10.06 -10.56
C ALA A 123 6.40 -9.13 -10.13
N ARG A 124 7.59 -9.34 -10.71
CA ARG A 124 8.77 -8.51 -10.45
C ARG A 124 8.55 -7.05 -10.85
N MET A 125 7.94 -6.81 -12.02
CA MET A 125 7.55 -5.45 -12.46
C MET A 125 6.65 -4.77 -11.44
N MET A 126 5.59 -5.46 -10.99
CA MET A 126 4.68 -4.93 -9.99
C MET A 126 5.39 -4.58 -8.68
N GLN A 127 6.26 -5.46 -8.18
CA GLN A 127 7.02 -5.23 -6.96
C GLN A 127 7.91 -3.99 -7.06
N GLN A 128 8.62 -3.80 -8.18
CA GLN A 128 9.46 -2.61 -8.39
C GLN A 128 8.64 -1.33 -8.40
N LEU A 129 7.50 -1.33 -9.10
CA LEU A 129 6.60 -0.17 -9.12
C LEU A 129 6.03 0.15 -7.73
N LEU A 130 5.66 -0.88 -6.97
CA LEU A 130 5.18 -0.75 -5.58
C LEU A 130 6.27 -0.29 -4.60
N ALA A 131 7.55 -0.59 -4.89
CA ALA A 131 8.70 -0.04 -4.18
C ALA A 131 9.01 1.41 -4.57
N GLY A 132 8.31 1.96 -5.56
CA GLY A 132 8.45 3.34 -5.99
C GLY A 132 9.43 3.56 -7.14
N VAL A 133 9.84 2.51 -7.85
CA VAL A 133 10.54 2.65 -9.13
C VAL A 133 9.53 3.11 -10.18
N SER A 134 9.86 4.12 -10.98
CA SER A 134 8.98 4.54 -12.08
C SER A 134 9.11 3.60 -13.28
N THR A 135 8.09 3.54 -14.16
CA THR A 135 8.19 2.76 -15.41
C THR A 135 9.36 3.19 -16.31
N ARG A 136 9.82 4.45 -16.19
CA ARG A 136 10.99 4.97 -16.91
C ARG A 136 12.31 4.49 -16.31
N GLN A 137 12.37 4.36 -14.98
CA GLN A 137 13.54 3.88 -14.24
C GLN A 137 13.57 2.37 -14.09
N TYR A 138 12.54 1.64 -14.53
CA TYR A 138 12.45 0.20 -14.36
C TYR A 138 13.69 -0.52 -14.92
N ASP A 139 14.08 -0.26 -16.18
CA ASP A 139 15.24 -0.93 -16.77
C ASP A 139 16.55 -0.65 -16.03
N ALA A 140 16.72 0.59 -15.56
CA ALA A 140 17.87 1.02 -14.75
C ALA A 140 17.88 0.44 -13.34
N SER A 141 16.71 0.01 -12.82
CA SER A 141 16.59 -0.63 -11.49
C SER A 141 16.96 -2.12 -11.50
N LEU A 142 17.16 -2.70 -12.67
CA LEU A 142 17.48 -4.11 -12.83
C LEU A 142 18.99 -4.33 -12.84
N GLU A 143 19.41 -5.56 -12.52
CA GLU A 143 20.80 -5.98 -12.59
C GLU A 143 21.39 -5.86 -14.00
N ALA A 144 22.72 -5.98 -14.12
CA ALA A 144 23.41 -5.90 -15.40
C ALA A 144 22.83 -6.92 -16.41
N ARG A 145 22.85 -6.56 -17.69
CA ARG A 145 22.38 -7.45 -18.76
C ARG A 145 23.41 -8.57 -18.97
N PRO A 146 22.99 -9.82 -19.25
CA PRO A 146 23.91 -10.84 -19.72
C PRO A 146 24.63 -10.37 -20.99
N SER A 147 25.96 -10.42 -21.00
CA SER A 147 26.79 -9.98 -22.13
C SER A 147 26.44 -10.74 -23.40
N GLY A 148 26.40 -10.03 -24.54
CA GLY A 148 26.11 -10.61 -25.85
C GLY A 148 24.68 -11.11 -26.07
N ARG A 149 23.74 -10.86 -25.14
CA ARG A 149 22.34 -11.27 -25.29
C ARG A 149 21.42 -10.07 -25.53
N ARG A 150 20.51 -10.22 -26.50
CA ARG A 150 19.43 -9.25 -26.72
C ARG A 150 18.40 -9.36 -25.61
N THR A 151 17.89 -8.21 -25.15
CA THR A 151 16.88 -8.14 -24.09
C THR A 151 15.66 -7.36 -24.55
N CYS A 152 14.49 -7.71 -24.00
CA CYS A 152 13.24 -6.99 -24.26
C CYS A 152 12.34 -6.99 -23.02
N GLY A 153 11.19 -6.34 -23.11
CA GLY A 153 10.17 -6.34 -22.06
C GLY A 153 10.39 -5.37 -20.90
N SER A 154 11.58 -4.75 -20.77
CA SER A 154 11.87 -3.77 -19.70
C SER A 154 11.59 -2.30 -20.08
N SER A 155 11.20 -2.03 -21.33
CA SER A 155 10.88 -0.66 -21.75
C SER A 155 9.65 -0.12 -21.01
N LYS A 156 9.56 1.21 -20.85
CA LYS A 156 8.43 1.91 -20.22
C LYS A 156 7.08 1.38 -20.71
N SER A 157 6.90 1.26 -22.02
CA SER A 157 5.65 0.83 -22.64
C SER A 157 5.36 -0.66 -22.38
N ALA A 158 6.38 -1.51 -22.39
CA ALA A 158 6.22 -2.93 -22.08
C ALA A 158 5.83 -3.16 -20.62
N VAL A 159 6.52 -2.49 -19.69
CA VAL A 159 6.20 -2.51 -18.26
C VAL A 159 4.78 -2.02 -18.02
N SER A 160 4.42 -0.87 -18.62
CA SER A 160 3.08 -0.30 -18.47
C SER A 160 1.99 -1.25 -18.95
N ARG A 161 2.14 -1.87 -20.13
CA ARG A 161 1.15 -2.84 -20.65
C ARG A 161 1.03 -4.07 -19.76
N SER A 162 2.17 -4.63 -19.32
CA SER A 162 2.20 -5.83 -18.47
C SER A 162 1.49 -5.59 -17.14
N VAL A 163 1.78 -4.45 -16.51
CA VAL A 163 1.18 -4.00 -15.25
C VAL A 163 -0.31 -3.70 -15.43
N VAL A 164 -0.71 -2.99 -16.49
CA VAL A 164 -2.13 -2.72 -16.78
C VAL A 164 -2.92 -4.02 -16.89
N ARG A 165 -2.40 -5.01 -17.63
CA ARG A 165 -3.05 -6.31 -17.82
C ARG A 165 -3.29 -7.03 -16.48
N ARG A 166 -2.24 -7.17 -15.66
CA ARG A 166 -2.35 -7.88 -14.37
C ARG A 166 -3.17 -7.12 -13.34
N THR A 167 -3.00 -5.81 -13.26
CA THR A 167 -3.72 -4.98 -12.28
C THR A 167 -5.21 -4.90 -12.60
N ARG A 168 -5.63 -4.94 -13.88
CA ARG A 168 -7.07 -4.94 -14.23
C ARG A 168 -7.81 -6.12 -13.61
N GLN A 169 -7.25 -7.33 -13.75
CA GLN A 169 -7.87 -8.53 -13.22
C GLN A 169 -7.93 -8.49 -11.69
N ARG A 170 -6.78 -8.31 -11.04
CA ARG A 170 -6.68 -8.33 -9.57
C ARG A 170 -7.48 -7.19 -8.91
N LEU A 171 -7.58 -6.04 -9.59
CA LEU A 171 -8.44 -4.95 -9.16
C LEU A 171 -9.91 -5.34 -9.20
N ARG A 172 -10.37 -5.90 -10.33
CA ARG A 172 -11.76 -6.30 -10.50
C ARG A 172 -12.12 -7.32 -9.43
N GLU A 173 -11.32 -8.39 -9.30
CA GLU A 173 -11.48 -9.41 -8.26
C GLU A 173 -11.63 -8.77 -6.87
N GLN A 174 -10.78 -7.80 -6.52
CA GLN A 174 -10.84 -7.17 -5.21
C GLN A 174 -12.04 -6.23 -5.01
N LEU A 175 -12.41 -5.45 -6.02
CA LEU A 175 -13.50 -4.47 -5.93
C LEU A 175 -14.87 -5.14 -6.07
N THR A 176 -14.96 -6.30 -6.72
CA THR A 176 -16.22 -7.05 -6.90
C THR A 176 -16.29 -8.29 -6.00
N ARG A 177 -15.33 -8.48 -5.09
CA ARG A 177 -15.36 -9.64 -4.20
C ARG A 177 -16.61 -9.60 -3.33
N ARG A 178 -17.18 -10.79 -3.18
CA ARG A 178 -18.15 -11.20 -2.18
C ARG A 178 -17.66 -10.82 -0.78
N LEU A 179 -18.52 -10.19 0.02
CA LEU A 179 -18.26 -9.67 1.37
C LEU A 179 -19.05 -10.44 2.45
N GLU A 180 -19.76 -11.50 2.05
CA GLU A 180 -20.49 -12.37 2.94
C GLU A 180 -19.56 -13.00 3.99
N GLY A 181 -20.06 -13.14 5.22
CA GLY A 181 -19.31 -13.70 6.34
C GLY A 181 -18.27 -12.75 6.97
N LEU A 182 -18.11 -11.53 6.46
CA LEU A 182 -17.31 -10.52 7.15
C LEU A 182 -18.11 -9.93 8.31
N GLU A 183 -17.79 -10.35 9.53
CA GLU A 183 -18.36 -9.79 10.76
C GLU A 183 -17.76 -8.41 11.06
N VAL A 184 -18.17 -7.38 10.33
CA VAL A 184 -17.68 -6.00 10.50
C VAL A 184 -18.36 -5.34 11.70
N VAL A 185 -17.54 -4.84 12.63
CA VAL A 185 -17.99 -4.14 13.86
C VAL A 185 -17.77 -2.64 13.78
N ALA A 186 -16.88 -2.18 12.90
CA ALA A 186 -16.65 -0.77 12.65
C ALA A 186 -16.25 -0.48 11.20
N LEU A 187 -16.67 0.68 10.70
CA LEU A 187 -16.33 1.22 9.40
C LEU A 187 -15.57 2.53 9.58
N PHE A 188 -14.45 2.69 8.88
CA PHE A 188 -13.76 3.96 8.73
C PHE A 188 -13.98 4.46 7.31
N LEU A 189 -14.42 5.71 7.18
CA LEU A 189 -14.65 6.34 5.89
C LEU A 189 -13.93 7.67 5.83
N ASP A 190 -13.37 7.97 4.67
CA ASP A 190 -12.62 9.20 4.42
C ASP A 190 -12.66 9.54 2.93
N GLY A 191 -12.83 10.83 2.63
CA GLY A 191 -12.77 11.40 1.30
C GLY A 191 -11.47 12.16 1.11
N VAL A 192 -10.63 11.70 0.18
CA VAL A 192 -9.30 12.26 -0.03
C VAL A 192 -9.04 12.55 -1.50
N VAL A 193 -8.39 13.69 -1.76
CA VAL A 193 -7.87 13.99 -3.09
C VAL A 193 -6.57 13.20 -3.32
N VAL A 194 -6.64 12.17 -4.18
CA VAL A 194 -5.49 11.40 -4.65
C VAL A 194 -5.59 11.28 -6.17
N ALA A 195 -4.47 11.27 -6.89
CA ALA A 195 -4.49 11.14 -8.35
C ALA A 195 -5.31 12.25 -9.06
N GLN A 196 -5.28 13.47 -8.49
CA GLN A 196 -6.03 14.65 -8.95
C GLN A 196 -7.55 14.44 -9.00
N GLN A 197 -8.07 13.54 -8.17
CA GLN A 197 -9.49 13.24 -8.09
C GLN A 197 -9.88 12.95 -6.63
N THR A 198 -11.12 13.28 -6.27
CA THR A 198 -11.65 12.88 -4.97
C THR A 198 -11.89 11.37 -4.97
N VAL A 199 -11.40 10.70 -3.93
CA VAL A 199 -11.55 9.26 -3.73
C VAL A 199 -12.15 9.04 -2.36
N ILE A 200 -13.31 8.40 -2.33
CA ILE A 200 -13.92 7.93 -1.08
C ILE A 200 -13.41 6.52 -0.83
N VAL A 201 -12.94 6.25 0.38
CA VAL A 201 -12.39 4.95 0.77
C VAL A 201 -13.13 4.43 1.99
N VAL A 202 -13.42 3.14 2.01
CA VAL A 202 -14.03 2.45 3.17
C VAL A 202 -13.12 1.33 3.65
N LEU A 203 -12.80 1.36 4.94
CA LEU A 203 -12.03 0.35 5.65
C LEU A 203 -12.88 -0.26 6.77
N GLY A 204 -13.10 -1.56 6.73
CA GLY A 204 -13.78 -2.30 7.79
C GLY A 204 -12.82 -2.80 8.85
N VAL A 205 -13.29 -2.90 10.09
CA VAL A 205 -12.68 -3.67 11.17
C VAL A 205 -13.63 -4.80 11.53
N THR A 206 -13.16 -6.04 11.41
CA THR A 206 -13.92 -7.24 11.75
C THR A 206 -13.86 -7.52 13.24
N ARG A 207 -14.75 -8.42 13.72
CA ARG A 207 -14.84 -8.83 15.13
C ARG A 207 -13.53 -9.38 15.70
N ASP A 208 -12.72 -10.06 14.90
CA ASP A 208 -11.38 -10.54 15.27
C ASP A 208 -10.30 -9.44 15.25
N GLY A 209 -10.68 -8.21 14.91
CA GLY A 209 -9.81 -7.05 14.82
C GLY A 209 -9.02 -6.94 13.51
N THR A 210 -9.32 -7.77 12.51
CA THR A 210 -8.69 -7.67 11.19
C THR A 210 -9.18 -6.41 10.47
N LYS A 211 -8.24 -5.70 9.83
CA LYS A 211 -8.54 -4.50 9.04
C LYS A 211 -8.65 -4.88 7.58
N VAL A 212 -9.77 -4.53 6.97
CA VAL A 212 -10.14 -5.03 5.65
C VAL A 212 -10.54 -3.86 4.76
N PRO A 213 -9.75 -3.51 3.71
CA PRO A 213 -10.22 -2.58 2.69
C PRO A 213 -11.47 -3.12 2.01
N LEU A 214 -12.58 -2.39 2.15
CA LEU A 214 -13.88 -2.83 1.67
C LEU A 214 -14.17 -2.28 0.27
N GLY A 215 -13.78 -1.04 -0.01
CA GLY A 215 -13.97 -0.44 -1.33
C GLY A 215 -13.40 0.95 -1.46
N LEU A 216 -13.43 1.44 -2.69
CA LEU A 216 -13.23 2.85 -3.01
C LEU A 216 -14.17 3.28 -4.12
N ARG A 217 -14.45 4.59 -4.21
CA ARG A 217 -15.16 5.19 -5.33
C ARG A 217 -14.54 6.52 -5.71
N LEU A 218 -14.49 6.79 -7.01
CA LEU A 218 -14.01 8.07 -7.54
C LEU A 218 -15.17 9.04 -7.64
N GLY A 219 -14.98 10.27 -7.18
CA GLY A 219 -15.92 11.37 -7.30
C GLY A 219 -15.23 12.64 -7.80
N SER A 220 -16.03 13.63 -8.19
CA SER A 220 -15.55 15.01 -8.41
C SER A 220 -15.29 15.68 -7.06
N THR A 221 -16.23 15.54 -6.13
CA THR A 221 -16.19 16.03 -4.75
C THR A 221 -16.60 14.94 -3.78
N GLU A 222 -16.42 15.18 -2.48
CA GLU A 222 -17.01 14.36 -1.43
C GLU A 222 -18.49 14.78 -1.26
N ASN A 223 -19.36 14.27 -2.14
CA ASN A 223 -20.79 14.49 -2.03
C ASN A 223 -21.51 13.22 -1.56
N ALA A 224 -22.73 13.41 -1.03
CA ALA A 224 -23.52 12.33 -0.45
C ALA A 224 -23.86 11.23 -1.47
N VAL A 225 -24.06 11.58 -2.75
CA VAL A 225 -24.37 10.61 -3.81
C VAL A 225 -23.23 9.61 -3.99
N VAL A 226 -22.00 10.09 -4.18
CA VAL A 226 -20.81 9.24 -4.37
C VAL A 226 -20.56 8.35 -3.15
N CYS A 227 -20.81 8.88 -1.95
CA CYS A 227 -20.66 8.12 -0.71
C CYS A 227 -21.76 7.05 -0.55
N THR A 228 -23.01 7.38 -0.88
CA THR A 228 -24.16 6.47 -0.86
C THR A 228 -23.96 5.31 -1.83
N ASP A 229 -23.55 5.61 -3.07
CA ASP A 229 -23.26 4.60 -4.08
C ASP A 229 -22.21 3.59 -3.61
N LEU A 230 -21.16 4.06 -2.91
CA LEU A 230 -20.12 3.19 -2.38
C LEU A 230 -20.64 2.30 -1.25
N LEU A 231 -21.48 2.83 -0.37
CA LEU A 231 -22.08 2.05 0.72
C LEU A 231 -23.10 1.03 0.18
N GLN A 232 -23.94 1.40 -0.77
CA GLN A 232 -24.88 0.49 -1.43
C GLN A 232 -24.16 -0.62 -2.21
N ASP A 233 -23.07 -0.28 -2.90
CA ASP A 233 -22.20 -1.26 -3.58
C ASP A 233 -21.59 -2.28 -2.59
N LEU A 234 -21.28 -1.87 -1.36
CA LEU A 234 -20.83 -2.80 -0.32
C LEU A 234 -21.93 -3.76 0.13
N LEU A 235 -23.15 -3.25 0.35
CA LEU A 235 -24.31 -4.07 0.70
C LEU A 235 -24.67 -5.05 -0.42
N ALA A 236 -24.67 -4.59 -1.68
CA ALA A 236 -24.93 -5.43 -2.85
C ALA A 236 -23.90 -6.56 -3.04
N ARG A 237 -22.67 -6.37 -2.53
CA ARG A 237 -21.63 -7.41 -2.48
C ARG A 237 -21.76 -8.37 -1.30
N GLY A 238 -22.78 -8.24 -0.47
CA GLY A 238 -23.05 -9.13 0.66
C GLY A 238 -22.47 -8.68 1.99
N LEU A 239 -22.09 -7.41 2.14
CA LEU A 239 -21.72 -6.88 3.46
C LEU A 239 -22.98 -6.85 4.34
N THR A 240 -23.04 -7.72 5.34
CA THR A 240 -24.14 -7.77 6.31
C THR A 240 -23.76 -7.06 7.60
N LEU A 241 -24.64 -6.21 8.10
CA LEU A 241 -24.53 -5.63 9.44
C LEU A 241 -25.40 -6.46 10.40
N ALA A 242 -24.80 -7.06 11.42
CA ALA A 242 -25.53 -7.89 12.41
C ALA A 242 -26.35 -7.06 13.43
N GLY A 243 -26.45 -5.75 13.22
CA GLY A 243 -27.03 -4.77 14.13
C GLY A 243 -26.42 -3.40 13.89
N ARG A 244 -26.23 -2.61 14.95
CA ARG A 244 -25.52 -1.33 14.89
C ARG A 244 -24.04 -1.53 14.52
N VAL A 245 -23.48 -0.57 13.81
CA VAL A 245 -22.08 -0.51 13.39
C VAL A 245 -21.48 0.84 13.77
N LEU A 246 -20.25 0.82 14.29
CA LEU A 246 -19.51 2.05 14.59
C LEU A 246 -18.93 2.64 13.31
N CYS A 247 -19.35 3.84 12.91
CA CYS A 247 -18.86 4.53 11.72
C CYS A 247 -17.96 5.71 12.09
N VAL A 248 -16.65 5.59 11.86
CA VAL A 248 -15.67 6.63 12.16
C VAL A 248 -15.38 7.46 10.91
N ILE A 249 -15.63 8.76 10.98
CA ILE A 249 -15.42 9.72 9.87
C ILE A 249 -14.63 10.94 10.34
N ASP A 250 -14.06 11.71 9.42
CA ASP A 250 -13.36 12.96 9.72
C ASP A 250 -14.30 14.13 10.07
N GLY A 251 -15.56 14.05 9.63
CA GLY A 251 -16.60 15.07 9.81
C GLY A 251 -17.22 15.55 8.50
N GLY A 252 -16.85 14.96 7.36
CA GLY A 252 -17.43 15.23 6.04
C GLY A 252 -18.96 15.16 6.01
N LYS A 253 -19.61 16.25 5.57
CA LYS A 253 -21.09 16.33 5.51
C LYS A 253 -21.68 15.31 4.55
N GLY A 254 -21.00 15.04 3.43
CA GLY A 254 -21.40 14.04 2.45
C GLY A 254 -21.36 12.62 3.02
N LEU A 255 -20.28 12.29 3.73
CA LEU A 255 -20.12 11.00 4.41
C LEU A 255 -21.17 10.81 5.51
N ARG A 256 -21.38 11.82 6.38
CA ARG A 256 -22.42 11.77 7.41
C ARG A 256 -23.78 11.49 6.76
N LYS A 257 -24.17 12.29 5.76
CA LYS A 257 -25.47 12.14 5.12
C LYS A 257 -25.65 10.73 4.54
N ALA A 258 -24.66 10.22 3.80
CA ALA A 258 -24.73 8.89 3.21
C ALA A 258 -24.84 7.77 4.26
N LEU A 259 -24.16 7.88 5.41
CA LEU A 259 -24.31 6.91 6.50
C LEU A 259 -25.73 6.91 7.06
N GLY A 260 -26.33 8.08 7.26
CA GLY A 260 -27.73 8.20 7.69
C GLY A 260 -28.70 7.65 6.65
N ASP A 261 -28.50 7.97 5.37
CA ASP A 261 -29.38 7.52 4.28
C ASP A 261 -29.32 6.00 4.05
N VAL A 262 -28.14 5.37 4.25
CA VAL A 262 -27.94 3.94 3.93
C VAL A 262 -28.13 3.03 5.15
N PHE A 263 -27.65 3.45 6.32
CA PHE A 263 -27.66 2.62 7.53
C PHE A 263 -28.65 3.11 8.59
N GLY A 264 -29.19 4.32 8.48
CA GLY A 264 -30.12 4.88 9.46
C GLY A 264 -29.57 4.80 10.88
N ASP A 265 -30.42 4.37 11.82
CA ASP A 265 -30.08 4.23 13.25
C ASP A 265 -29.08 3.10 13.53
N ALA A 266 -28.80 2.23 12.54
CA ALA A 266 -27.71 1.28 12.66
C ALA A 266 -26.33 1.96 12.65
N ALA A 267 -26.19 3.18 12.12
CA ALA A 267 -24.91 3.90 12.09
C ALA A 267 -24.66 4.67 13.39
N MET A 268 -23.80 4.12 14.25
CA MET A 268 -23.23 4.86 15.38
C MET A 268 -22.06 5.73 14.89
N ILE A 269 -22.33 6.99 14.57
CA ILE A 269 -21.33 7.88 13.97
C ILE A 269 -20.37 8.44 15.03
N GLN A 270 -19.07 8.20 14.85
CA GLN A 270 -17.98 8.84 15.58
C GLN A 270 -17.22 9.81 14.67
N ARG A 271 -17.16 11.09 15.05
CA ARG A 271 -16.29 12.06 14.37
C ARG A 271 -14.88 12.07 14.94
N CYS A 272 -13.89 12.16 14.07
CA CYS A 272 -12.49 12.16 14.45
C CYS A 272 -12.16 13.36 15.36
N GLN A 273 -11.73 13.06 16.58
CA GLN A 273 -11.38 14.05 17.59
C GLN A 273 -10.13 14.86 17.18
N LEU A 274 -9.21 14.26 16.41
CA LEU A 274 -8.03 14.94 15.87
C LEU A 274 -8.41 15.92 14.76
N HIS A 275 -9.29 15.53 13.83
CA HIS A 275 -9.78 16.44 12.79
C HIS A 275 -10.57 17.59 13.38
N LYS A 276 -11.40 17.33 14.41
CA LYS A 276 -12.08 18.43 15.13
C LYS A 276 -11.08 19.43 15.72
N GLY A 277 -9.98 18.96 16.31
CA GLY A 277 -8.90 19.82 16.78
C GLY A 277 -8.25 20.64 15.67
N ARG A 278 -7.89 20.00 14.55
CA ARG A 278 -7.29 20.67 13.37
C ARG A 278 -8.22 21.74 12.78
N ASN A 279 -9.52 21.45 12.69
CA ASN A 279 -10.52 22.40 12.20
C ASN A 279 -10.61 23.62 13.12
N LEU A 280 -10.50 23.43 14.43
CA LEU A 280 -10.50 24.54 15.38
C LEU A 280 -9.21 25.35 15.33
N ASP A 281 -8.04 24.71 15.14
CA ASP A 281 -6.78 25.44 14.98
C ASP A 281 -6.80 26.40 13.78
N ALA A 282 -7.51 26.03 12.71
CA ALA A 282 -7.68 26.89 11.53
C ALA A 282 -8.62 28.09 11.77
N LEU A 283 -9.46 28.02 12.81
CA LEU A 283 -10.46 29.04 13.14
C LEU A 283 -10.06 29.93 14.33
N VAL A 284 -8.97 29.62 15.04
CA VAL A 284 -8.53 30.38 16.22
C VAL A 284 -7.10 30.90 16.05
N PRO A 285 -6.75 32.06 16.66
CA PRO A 285 -5.40 32.57 16.69
C PRO A 285 -4.41 31.56 17.29
N LYS A 286 -3.16 31.54 16.77
CA LYS A 286 -2.08 30.66 17.25
C LYS A 286 -1.89 30.70 18.77
N THR A 287 -2.04 31.87 19.38
CA THR A 287 -1.92 32.09 20.84
C THR A 287 -2.95 31.31 21.65
N ARG A 288 -4.11 30.97 21.07
CA ARG A 288 -5.21 30.25 21.75
C ARG A 288 -5.23 28.75 21.44
N GLN A 289 -4.53 28.29 20.39
CA GLN A 289 -4.54 26.89 19.96
C GLN A 289 -4.15 25.91 21.08
N VAL A 290 -3.13 26.25 21.88
CA VAL A 290 -2.67 25.41 23.00
C VAL A 290 -3.78 25.21 24.04
N TYR A 291 -4.47 26.30 24.41
CA TYR A 291 -5.59 26.26 25.36
C TYR A 291 -6.76 25.44 24.81
N VAL A 292 -7.18 25.71 23.57
CA VAL A 292 -8.30 25.01 22.92
C VAL A 292 -8.02 23.51 22.83
N ARG A 293 -6.81 23.12 22.39
CA ARG A 293 -6.40 21.71 22.32
C ARG A 293 -6.39 21.06 23.71
N ALA A 294 -5.94 21.76 24.74
CA ALA A 294 -5.97 21.24 26.11
C ALA A 294 -7.41 21.05 26.63
N ALA A 295 -8.31 22.00 26.36
CA ALA A 295 -9.72 21.91 26.71
C ALA A 295 -10.42 20.74 26.02
N LEU A 296 -10.21 20.56 24.71
CA LEU A 296 -10.70 19.40 23.97
C LEU A 296 -10.18 18.08 24.54
N ARG A 297 -8.88 17.98 24.86
CA ARG A 297 -8.31 16.77 25.46
C ARG A 297 -8.94 16.45 26.81
N ARG A 298 -9.18 17.46 27.67
CA ARG A 298 -9.85 17.25 28.97
C ARG A 298 -11.28 16.74 28.80
N ALA A 299 -12.07 17.34 27.91
CA ALA A 299 -13.42 16.87 27.60
C ALA A 299 -13.40 15.45 27.01
N TYR A 300 -12.50 15.27 26.05
CA TYR A 300 -11.89 14.02 25.59
C TYR A 300 -11.79 12.93 26.64
N GLN A 301 -11.23 13.28 27.80
CA GLN A 301 -10.79 12.40 28.87
C GLN A 301 -11.78 12.27 30.03
N ALA A 302 -12.91 12.99 29.99
CA ALA A 302 -13.88 12.98 31.07
C ALA A 302 -14.41 11.58 31.40
N ALA A 303 -14.77 11.38 32.68
CA ALA A 303 -15.26 10.10 33.20
C ALA A 303 -16.67 9.74 32.72
N SER A 304 -17.45 10.72 32.24
CA SER A 304 -18.83 10.50 31.79
C SER A 304 -19.21 11.42 30.64
N VAL A 305 -20.20 11.00 29.84
CA VAL A 305 -20.74 11.78 28.71
C VAL A 305 -21.31 13.13 29.18
N PRO A 306 -22.10 13.23 30.27
CA PRO A 306 -22.57 14.52 30.76
C PRO A 306 -21.42 15.47 31.13
N ALA A 307 -20.35 14.96 31.75
CA ALA A 307 -19.18 15.77 32.08
C ALA A 307 -18.45 16.26 30.81
N ALA A 308 -18.23 15.38 29.83
CA ALA A 308 -17.62 15.74 28.55
C ALA A 308 -18.45 16.80 27.82
N ARG A 309 -19.77 16.62 27.75
CA ARG A 309 -20.71 17.57 27.13
C ARG A 309 -20.64 18.93 27.79
N ARG A 310 -20.71 18.99 29.13
CA ARG A 310 -20.56 20.26 29.87
C ARG A 310 -19.25 20.98 29.55
N GLN A 311 -18.14 20.25 29.50
CA GLN A 311 -16.83 20.83 29.20
C GLN A 311 -16.73 21.35 27.75
N LEU A 312 -17.28 20.64 26.76
CA LEU A 312 -17.33 21.10 25.37
C LEU A 312 -18.26 22.31 25.19
N THR A 313 -19.43 22.31 25.83
CA THR A 313 -20.33 23.46 25.81
C THR A 313 -19.69 24.68 26.45
N ALA A 314 -19.00 24.51 27.58
CA ALA A 314 -18.25 25.59 28.23
C ALA A 314 -17.13 26.15 27.32
N LEU A 315 -16.42 25.27 26.60
CA LEU A 315 -15.42 25.69 25.62
C LEU A 315 -16.05 26.49 24.48
N ALA A 316 -17.20 26.05 23.94
CA ALA A 316 -17.91 26.77 22.89
C ALA A 316 -18.35 28.17 23.37
N THR A 317 -18.95 28.26 24.56
CA THR A 317 -19.35 29.55 25.17
C THR A 317 -18.16 30.47 25.41
N TRP A 318 -17.03 29.91 25.87
CA TRP A 318 -15.80 30.69 26.05
C TRP A 318 -15.26 31.22 24.72
N LEU A 319 -15.23 30.41 23.66
CA LEU A 319 -14.79 30.83 22.32
C LEU A 319 -15.66 31.98 21.79
N GLU A 320 -16.98 31.86 21.91
CA GLU A 320 -17.95 32.86 21.49
C GLU A 320 -17.75 34.20 22.22
N ARG A 321 -17.64 34.18 23.55
CA ARG A 321 -17.35 35.36 24.39
C ARG A 321 -16.01 36.03 24.06
N ASN A 322 -15.08 35.29 23.49
CA ASN A 322 -13.76 35.77 23.11
C ASN A 322 -13.67 36.10 21.61
N GLY A 323 -14.80 36.30 20.93
CA GLY A 323 -14.86 36.74 19.53
C GLY A 323 -14.52 35.67 18.51
N GLN A 324 -14.66 34.38 18.86
CA GLN A 324 -14.36 33.24 17.99
C GLN A 324 -15.65 32.46 17.67
N ALA A 325 -16.65 33.16 17.12
CA ALA A 325 -17.99 32.61 16.86
C ALA A 325 -17.95 31.36 15.95
N ASP A 326 -17.16 31.38 14.88
CA ASP A 326 -17.03 30.24 13.98
C ASP A 326 -16.40 29.01 14.66
N ALA A 327 -15.42 29.23 15.54
CA ALA A 327 -14.83 28.15 16.33
C ALA A 327 -15.84 27.59 17.34
N ALA A 328 -16.66 28.44 17.98
CA ALA A 328 -17.73 28.00 18.87
C ALA A 328 -18.79 27.17 18.11
N ALA A 329 -19.21 27.63 16.93
CA ALA A 329 -20.11 26.89 16.04
C ALA A 329 -19.50 25.54 15.64
N SER A 330 -18.21 25.50 15.31
CA SER A 330 -17.49 24.27 14.98
C SER A 330 -17.40 23.28 16.15
N VAL A 331 -17.28 23.74 17.41
CA VAL A 331 -17.35 22.86 18.59
C VAL A 331 -18.75 22.27 18.76
N ARG A 332 -19.80 23.08 18.57
CA ARG A 332 -21.20 22.65 18.68
C ARG A 332 -21.57 21.66 17.57
N GLU A 333 -21.06 21.90 16.37
CA GLU A 333 -21.28 21.05 15.20
C GLU A 333 -20.70 19.64 15.42
N GLY A 334 -21.55 18.63 15.35
CA GLY A 334 -21.14 17.24 15.54
C GLY A 334 -20.59 16.92 16.94
N LEU A 335 -20.85 17.76 17.95
CA LEU A 335 -20.40 17.56 19.34
C LEU A 335 -20.75 16.15 19.84
N GLU A 336 -22.02 15.78 19.69
CA GLU A 336 -22.54 14.48 20.12
C GLU A 336 -21.87 13.30 19.41
N GLU A 337 -21.47 13.49 18.14
CA GLU A 337 -20.77 12.50 17.32
C GLU A 337 -19.29 12.40 17.71
N THR A 338 -18.68 13.43 18.31
CA THR A 338 -17.31 13.31 18.86
C THR A 338 -17.23 12.50 20.15
N LEU A 339 -18.38 12.29 20.82
CA LEU A 339 -18.51 11.59 22.10
C LEU A 339 -19.01 10.14 21.96
N THR A 340 -19.28 9.65 20.74
CA THR A 340 -19.87 8.32 20.52
C THR A 340 -19.08 7.19 21.16
N VAL A 341 -17.75 7.18 21.04
CA VAL A 341 -16.90 6.16 21.69
C VAL A 341 -16.94 6.22 23.22
N LEU A 342 -17.26 7.38 23.81
CA LEU A 342 -17.47 7.53 25.25
C LEU A 342 -18.86 7.03 25.65
N LYS A 343 -19.90 7.31 24.83
CA LYS A 343 -21.26 6.79 25.02
C LYS A 343 -21.31 5.27 25.01
N LEU A 344 -20.51 4.65 24.15
CA LEU A 344 -20.39 3.19 24.06
C LEU A 344 -19.61 2.55 25.24
N GLY A 345 -19.10 3.33 26.20
CA GLY A 345 -18.41 2.78 27.37
C GLY A 345 -17.14 2.00 27.04
N LEU A 346 -16.48 2.29 25.92
CA LEU A 346 -15.35 1.50 25.45
C LEU A 346 -14.13 1.62 26.38
N PRO A 347 -13.35 0.54 26.57
CA PRO A 347 -12.08 0.58 27.27
C PRO A 347 -11.13 1.66 26.71
N PRO A 348 -10.24 2.25 27.53
CA PRO A 348 -9.41 3.38 27.10
C PRO A 348 -8.59 3.13 25.82
N ALA A 349 -8.15 1.90 25.59
CA ALA A 349 -7.40 1.52 24.39
C ALA A 349 -8.26 1.57 23.13
N LEU A 350 -9.44 0.95 23.15
CA LEU A 350 -10.39 0.99 22.04
C LEU A 350 -10.95 2.40 21.82
N ARG A 351 -11.24 3.13 22.89
CA ARG A 351 -11.68 4.53 22.81
C ARG A 351 -10.67 5.39 22.07
N ARG A 352 -9.38 5.27 22.40
CA ARG A 352 -8.31 5.99 21.71
C ARG A 352 -8.17 5.60 20.23
N PHE A 353 -8.38 4.32 19.92
CA PHE A 353 -8.30 3.82 18.56
C PHE A 353 -9.43 4.36 17.69
N PHE A 354 -10.68 4.22 18.13
CA PHE A 354 -11.88 4.61 17.36
C PHE A 354 -12.17 6.11 17.40
N ALA A 355 -11.59 6.87 18.32
CA ALA A 355 -11.72 8.33 18.36
C ALA A 355 -11.05 9.05 17.17
N THR A 356 -10.27 8.34 16.34
CA THR A 356 -9.45 8.95 15.28
C THR A 356 -9.54 8.18 13.96
N THR A 357 -9.31 8.84 12.84
CA THR A 357 -9.22 8.22 11.50
C THR A 357 -7.81 7.72 11.14
N ASN A 358 -6.88 7.67 12.09
CA ASN A 358 -5.48 7.24 11.86
C ASN A 358 -5.36 5.88 11.15
N CYS A 359 -6.31 4.99 11.40
CA CYS A 359 -6.39 3.68 10.79
C CYS A 359 -6.51 3.75 9.25
N ILE A 360 -7.41 4.61 8.77
CA ILE A 360 -7.64 4.85 7.34
C ILE A 360 -6.61 5.82 6.75
N GLU A 361 -6.05 6.75 7.53
CA GLU A 361 -4.93 7.60 7.08
C GLU A 361 -3.72 6.76 6.62
N ASN A 362 -3.45 5.60 7.26
CA ASN A 362 -2.38 4.68 6.82
C ASN A 362 -2.69 4.05 5.45
N LEU A 363 -3.95 3.66 5.21
CA LEU A 363 -4.43 3.19 3.91
C LEU A 363 -4.18 4.26 2.84
N ILE A 364 -4.61 5.49 3.12
CA ILE A 364 -4.48 6.65 2.23
C ILE A 364 -3.02 6.99 1.97
N GLY A 365 -2.16 6.91 2.99
CA GLY A 365 -0.70 7.07 2.83
C GLY A 365 -0.12 6.06 1.84
N THR A 366 -0.58 4.80 1.88
CA THR A 366 -0.20 3.78 0.91
C THR A 366 -0.71 4.10 -0.50
N LEU A 367 -1.95 4.59 -0.64
CA LEU A 367 -2.49 5.04 -1.93
C LEU A 367 -1.64 6.17 -2.53
N ARG A 368 -1.30 7.19 -1.71
CA ARG A 368 -0.43 8.30 -2.12
C ARG A 368 0.95 7.80 -2.52
N HIS A 369 1.54 6.88 -1.77
CA HIS A 369 2.85 6.31 -2.11
C HIS A 369 2.85 5.59 -3.46
N VAL A 370 1.87 4.73 -3.70
CA VAL A 370 1.76 3.97 -4.97
C VAL A 370 1.51 4.89 -6.17
N THR A 371 0.81 6.01 -5.97
CA THR A 371 0.46 6.94 -7.04
C THR A 371 1.46 8.08 -7.26
N ARG A 372 2.42 8.30 -6.35
CA ARG A 372 3.32 9.48 -6.33
C ARG A 372 4.09 9.74 -7.63
N ASN A 373 4.46 8.67 -8.34
CA ASN A 373 5.28 8.73 -9.56
C ASN A 373 4.45 8.98 -10.83
N ILE A 374 3.12 9.00 -10.72
CA ILE A 374 2.22 9.16 -11.86
C ILE A 374 1.85 10.63 -11.97
N LYS A 375 2.43 11.30 -12.97
CA LYS A 375 2.22 12.74 -13.18
C LYS A 375 1.13 13.05 -14.21
N ARG A 376 0.83 12.11 -15.11
CA ARG A 376 -0.19 12.27 -16.16
C ARG A 376 -1.24 11.17 -16.04
N TRP A 377 -2.46 11.58 -15.71
CA TRP A 377 -3.63 10.71 -15.64
C TRP A 377 -4.41 10.84 -16.96
N ARG A 378 -4.80 9.70 -17.53
CA ARG A 378 -5.51 9.67 -18.82
C ARG A 378 -7.03 9.62 -18.65
N ASP A 379 -7.49 8.74 -17.77
CA ASP A 379 -8.90 8.42 -17.61
C ASP A 379 -9.17 7.87 -16.19
N GLY A 380 -10.45 7.65 -15.88
CA GLY A 380 -10.88 7.06 -14.61
C GLY A 380 -10.44 5.59 -14.43
N ASP A 381 -10.31 4.80 -15.50
CA ASP A 381 -9.84 3.41 -15.42
C ASP A 381 -8.41 3.34 -14.89
N MET A 382 -7.53 4.21 -15.39
CA MET A 382 -6.16 4.35 -14.94
C MET A 382 -6.08 4.72 -13.45
N ARG A 383 -6.91 5.66 -12.99
CA ARG A 383 -6.98 6.04 -11.57
C ARG A 383 -7.44 4.87 -10.72
N ARG A 384 -8.56 4.23 -11.08
CA ARG A 384 -9.09 3.05 -10.36
C ARG A 384 -8.05 1.93 -10.22
N ARG A 385 -7.33 1.62 -11.30
CA ARG A 385 -6.28 0.58 -11.29
C ARG A 385 -5.15 0.87 -10.33
N TRP A 386 -4.63 2.09 -10.35
CA TRP A 386 -3.53 2.45 -9.46
C TRP A 386 -3.97 2.58 -8.00
N LEU A 387 -5.16 3.12 -7.76
CA LEU A 387 -5.71 3.24 -6.41
C LEU A 387 -6.05 1.88 -5.82
N GLY A 388 -6.70 0.98 -6.56
CA GLY A 388 -6.97 -0.34 -6.01
C GLY A 388 -5.74 -1.25 -5.93
N LEU A 389 -4.70 -1.02 -6.74
CA LEU A 389 -3.38 -1.58 -6.45
C LEU A 389 -2.84 -1.11 -5.09
N GLY A 390 -3.03 0.18 -4.79
CA GLY A 390 -2.71 0.72 -3.47
C GLY A 390 -3.54 0.08 -2.34
N LEU A 391 -4.83 -0.19 -2.57
CA LEU A 391 -5.67 -0.91 -1.59
C LEU A 391 -5.14 -2.33 -1.34
N LEU A 392 -4.83 -3.08 -2.40
CA LEU A 392 -4.25 -4.42 -2.30
C LEU A 392 -2.94 -4.41 -1.52
N ARG A 393 -2.07 -3.44 -1.82
CA ARG A 393 -0.79 -3.28 -1.12
C ARG A 393 -0.98 -2.94 0.36
N ALA A 394 -1.99 -2.15 0.70
CA ALA A 394 -2.29 -1.82 2.08
C ALA A 394 -2.85 -3.02 2.84
N ALA A 395 -3.74 -3.80 2.22
CA ALA A 395 -4.29 -5.03 2.79
C ALA A 395 -3.18 -6.01 3.22
N GLU A 396 -2.16 -6.21 2.37
CA GLU A 396 -1.00 -7.08 2.65
C GLU A 396 -0.18 -6.65 3.89
N ARG A 397 -0.30 -5.39 4.34
CA ARG A 397 0.51 -4.83 5.43
C ARG A 397 -0.28 -4.60 6.71
N PHE A 398 -1.60 -4.78 6.69
CA PHE A 398 -2.40 -4.54 7.87
C PHE A 398 -2.21 -5.62 8.93
N ARG A 399 -1.86 -5.15 10.13
CA ARG A 399 -1.93 -5.95 11.35
C ARG A 399 -3.31 -5.81 11.95
N ARG A 400 -3.75 -6.79 12.76
CA ARG A 400 -4.94 -6.64 13.60
C ARG A 400 -4.84 -5.42 14.51
N ILE A 401 -5.98 -4.88 14.93
CA ILE A 401 -5.98 -3.78 15.90
C ILE A 401 -5.33 -4.23 17.21
N LYS A 402 -4.68 -3.29 17.89
CA LYS A 402 -4.16 -3.56 19.24
C LYS A 402 -5.35 -3.82 20.17
N ARG A 403 -5.19 -4.76 21.11
CA ARG A 403 -6.25 -5.15 22.06
C ARG A 403 -7.54 -5.64 21.36
N HIS A 404 -7.42 -6.32 20.22
CA HIS A 404 -8.59 -6.88 19.51
C HIS A 404 -9.42 -7.85 20.37
N GLY A 405 -8.83 -8.49 21.39
CA GLY A 405 -9.57 -9.30 22.37
C GLY A 405 -10.61 -8.51 23.17
N GLU A 406 -10.48 -7.18 23.28
CA GLU A 406 -11.46 -6.31 23.93
C GLU A 406 -12.64 -5.93 23.00
N LEU A 407 -12.62 -6.30 21.71
CA LEU A 407 -13.69 -5.94 20.76
C LEU A 407 -15.06 -6.53 21.13
N GLY A 408 -15.10 -7.56 21.98
CA GLY A 408 -16.34 -8.05 22.58
C GLY A 408 -17.12 -6.93 23.27
N THR A 409 -16.45 -5.99 23.94
CA THR A 409 -17.12 -4.86 24.61
C THR A 409 -17.78 -3.91 23.60
N LEU A 410 -17.18 -3.73 22.43
CA LEU A 410 -17.79 -2.93 21.35
C LEU A 410 -19.03 -3.64 20.81
N VAL A 411 -18.94 -4.95 20.54
CA VAL A 411 -20.09 -5.73 20.05
C VAL A 411 -21.25 -5.68 21.05
N THR A 412 -20.97 -5.89 22.34
CA THR A 412 -21.99 -5.80 23.39
C THR A 412 -22.60 -4.39 23.46
N ALA A 413 -21.78 -3.34 23.43
CA ALA A 413 -22.27 -1.96 23.47
C ALA A 413 -23.14 -1.59 22.25
N LEU A 414 -22.80 -2.10 21.07
CA LEU A 414 -23.59 -1.93 19.85
C LEU A 414 -24.93 -2.70 19.92
N GLY A 415 -24.94 -3.86 20.58
CA GLY A 415 -26.15 -4.66 20.78
C GLY A 415 -27.09 -4.11 21.86
N ALA A 416 -26.57 -3.61 22.97
CA ALA A 416 -27.35 -3.12 24.11
C ALA A 416 -28.29 -1.96 23.73
N GLY A 417 -27.82 -1.04 22.89
CA GLY A 417 -28.65 0.09 22.43
C GLY A 417 -29.85 -0.32 21.57
N MET A 418 -29.83 -1.51 20.94
CA MET A 418 -31.00 -2.03 20.22
C MET A 418 -32.07 -2.63 21.15
N ALA A 419 -31.68 -3.09 22.34
CA ALA A 419 -32.62 -3.65 23.31
C ALA A 419 -33.40 -2.55 24.04
N GLU A 420 -32.73 -1.43 24.38
CA GLU A 420 -33.37 -0.27 25.01
C GLU A 420 -34.37 0.42 24.07
N GLU A 421 -34.07 0.54 22.77
CA GLU A 421 -34.99 1.12 21.77
C GLU A 421 -36.16 0.22 21.37
N ARG A 422 -36.05 -1.09 21.55
CA ARG A 422 -37.18 -2.02 21.34
C ARG A 422 -38.11 -2.09 22.56
N ALA A 423 -37.64 -1.64 23.72
CA ALA A 423 -38.37 -1.64 24.97
C ALA A 423 -39.05 -0.29 25.28
N ALA A 424 -38.67 0.78 24.58
CA ALA A 424 -39.27 2.11 24.61
C ALA A 424 -40.23 2.29 23.42
#